data_AF-A0A3B3ZLS1-F1
#
_entry.id   AF-A0A3B3ZLS1-F1
#
_cell.length_a   1.000
_cell.length_b   1.000
_cell.length_c   1.000
_cell.angle_alpha   90.00
_cell.angle_beta   90.00
_cell.angle_gamma   90.00
#
_symmetry.space_group_name_H-M   'P 1'
#
loop_
_entity.id
_entity.type
_entity.pdbx_description
1 polymer ?
#
loop_
_entity_poly.entity_id
_entity_poly.type
_entity_poly.pdbx_seq_one_letter_code
_entity_poly.pdbx_strand_id
1 'polypeptide(L)'
;MNPVFRKVRHIWPCICPQSVTVDTRQYKGMPTHTIGKWKYLLPKEAPKKKKDKQQMKQVVMATQTAYGTLNVKVSGFDMTLVEHYAQYIHRLCDRLSVSVTESYALPTKTTEVSLMQDQGTKMFVDAVLKTHKRVVQVHLSNPLPSLHLSLSP
;
A
#
# COMPACT_ATOMS: atom_id res chain seq x y z
N MET A 1 -21.83 -24.72 -76.06
CA MET A 1 -20.94 -25.41 -77.01
C MET A 1 -19.51 -25.00 -76.70
N ASN A 2 -18.68 -25.95 -76.27
CA ASN A 2 -17.24 -25.77 -76.05
C ASN A 2 -16.52 -25.69 -77.40
N PRO A 3 -15.30 -25.14 -77.43
CA PRO A 3 -14.19 -26.08 -77.58
C PRO A 3 -13.08 -25.91 -76.55
N VAL A 4 -12.63 -27.06 -76.08
CA VAL A 4 -11.44 -27.31 -75.25
C VAL A 4 -10.22 -27.27 -76.15
N PHE A 5 -9.18 -26.52 -75.81
CA PHE A 5 -7.83 -26.83 -76.30
C PHE A 5 -6.77 -26.58 -75.23
N ARG A 6 -6.16 -27.68 -74.80
CA ARG A 6 -5.07 -27.80 -73.82
C ARG A 6 -3.86 -27.00 -74.28
N LYS A 7 -3.31 -26.13 -73.42
CA LYS A 7 -1.91 -25.70 -73.51
C LYS A 7 -1.11 -26.46 -72.46
N VAL A 8 -0.39 -27.47 -72.91
CA VAL A 8 0.61 -28.21 -72.15
C VAL A 8 1.67 -27.22 -71.67
N ARG A 9 1.79 -27.02 -70.35
CA ARG A 9 2.97 -26.37 -69.77
C ARG A 9 3.95 -27.46 -69.37
N HIS A 10 5.14 -27.35 -69.94
CA HIS A 10 6.28 -28.21 -69.70
C HIS A 10 6.57 -28.34 -68.21
N ILE A 11 6.69 -29.59 -67.77
CA ILE A 11 7.28 -29.99 -66.50
C ILE A 11 8.79 -29.82 -66.67
N TRP A 12 9.36 -28.83 -65.97
CA TRP A 12 10.74 -28.86 -65.51
C TRP A 12 10.72 -28.56 -64.01
N PRO A 13 11.29 -29.43 -63.15
CA PRO A 13 11.28 -29.23 -61.72
C PRO A 13 12.37 -28.22 -61.37
N CYS A 14 11.98 -26.95 -61.23
CA CYS A 14 12.79 -26.03 -60.45
C CYS A 14 12.61 -26.41 -58.98
N ILE A 15 13.64 -27.08 -58.47
CA ILE A 15 13.89 -27.31 -57.05
C ILE A 15 13.96 -25.93 -56.38
N CYS A 16 12.83 -25.47 -55.87
CA CYS A 16 12.79 -24.44 -54.84
C CYS A 16 12.46 -25.18 -53.54
N PRO A 17 13.40 -25.29 -52.59
CA PRO A 17 13.08 -25.88 -51.30
C PRO A 17 11.96 -25.07 -50.66
N GLN A 18 11.04 -25.84 -50.11
CA GLN A 18 9.81 -25.45 -49.43
C GLN A 18 9.85 -24.06 -48.79
N SER A 19 8.81 -23.29 -49.10
CA SER A 19 8.22 -22.27 -48.25
C SER A 19 8.43 -22.61 -46.77
N VAL A 20 9.29 -21.86 -46.10
CA VAL A 20 9.20 -21.66 -44.66
C VAL A 20 8.94 -20.17 -44.48
N THR A 21 7.67 -19.80 -44.38
CA THR A 21 7.27 -18.55 -43.74
C THR A 21 7.76 -18.63 -42.30
N VAL A 22 8.98 -18.15 -42.03
CA VAL A 22 9.51 -18.02 -40.66
C VAL A 22 8.87 -16.79 -40.02
N ASP A 23 7.55 -16.81 -39.87
CA ASP A 23 6.81 -15.84 -39.07
C ASP A 23 6.82 -16.27 -37.61
N THR A 24 8.02 -16.45 -37.03
CA THR A 24 8.16 -16.46 -35.57
C THR A 24 9.47 -15.81 -35.16
N ARG A 25 9.34 -14.88 -34.22
CA ARG A 25 10.42 -14.13 -33.58
C ARG A 25 11.52 -15.07 -33.08
N GLN A 26 12.63 -15.21 -33.83
CA GLN A 26 13.79 -16.06 -33.49
C GLN A 26 14.31 -15.80 -32.06
N TYR A 27 14.16 -14.58 -31.56
CA TYR A 27 14.49 -14.17 -30.20
C TYR A 27 13.80 -15.01 -29.10
N LYS A 28 12.60 -15.56 -29.35
CA LYS A 28 11.87 -16.40 -28.37
C LYS A 28 12.56 -17.74 -28.06
N GLY A 29 13.37 -18.24 -28.98
CA GLY A 29 14.12 -19.49 -28.84
C GLY A 29 15.55 -19.32 -28.30
N MET A 30 16.00 -18.08 -28.10
CA MET A 30 17.34 -17.80 -27.56
C MET A 30 17.37 -18.02 -26.03
N PRO A 31 18.49 -18.48 -25.46
CA PRO A 31 18.61 -18.70 -24.02
C PRO A 31 18.43 -17.40 -23.20
N THR A 32 18.59 -16.23 -23.83
CA THR A 32 18.48 -14.91 -23.21
C THR A 32 17.08 -14.30 -23.27
N HIS A 33 16.10 -14.97 -23.88
CA HIS A 33 14.77 -14.41 -24.16
C HIS A 33 14.05 -13.82 -22.93
N THR A 34 14.28 -14.37 -21.73
CA THR A 34 13.56 -13.99 -20.52
C THR A 34 14.32 -13.05 -19.58
N ILE A 35 15.57 -12.68 -19.91
CA ILE A 35 16.44 -11.92 -18.98
C ILE A 35 15.86 -10.54 -18.59
N GLY A 36 15.10 -9.91 -19.49
CA GLY A 36 14.48 -8.60 -19.25
C GLY A 36 13.09 -8.64 -18.60
N LYS A 37 12.57 -9.81 -18.23
CA LYS A 37 11.29 -9.89 -17.54
C LYS A 37 11.49 -9.49 -16.08
N TRP A 38 10.88 -8.39 -15.65
CA TRP A 38 11.01 -7.90 -14.27
C TRP A 38 9.69 -7.94 -13.49
N LYS A 39 8.55 -8.04 -14.18
CA LYS A 39 7.21 -7.98 -13.58
C LYS A 39 6.95 -9.07 -12.52
N TYR A 40 7.67 -10.18 -12.55
CA TYR A 40 7.55 -11.25 -11.55
C TYR A 40 8.32 -10.95 -10.26
N LEU A 41 9.26 -10.01 -10.28
CA LEU A 41 10.01 -9.55 -9.10
C LEU A 41 9.14 -8.64 -8.21
N LEU A 42 8.12 -8.00 -8.81
CA LEU A 42 7.19 -7.17 -8.07
C LEU A 42 6.02 -7.99 -7.55
N PRO A 43 5.51 -7.67 -6.33
CA PRO A 43 4.24 -8.19 -5.86
C PRO A 43 3.13 -7.88 -6.86
N LYS A 44 2.21 -8.84 -7.07
CA LYS A 44 1.05 -8.62 -7.95
C LYS A 44 0.16 -7.55 -7.33
N GLU A 45 0.06 -6.40 -7.98
CA GLU A 45 -0.90 -5.36 -7.58
C GLU A 45 -2.33 -5.91 -7.71
N ALA A 46 -3.10 -5.81 -6.62
CA ALA A 46 -4.54 -6.07 -6.69
C ALA A 46 -5.20 -5.06 -7.66
N PRO A 47 -6.25 -5.45 -8.40
CA PRO A 47 -6.90 -4.56 -9.35
C PRO A 47 -7.39 -3.30 -8.62
N LYS A 48 -6.98 -2.13 -9.12
CA LYS A 48 -7.35 -0.82 -8.56
C LYS A 48 -8.87 -0.66 -8.62
N LYS A 49 -9.56 -0.97 -7.52
CA LYS A 49 -10.99 -0.67 -7.36
C LYS A 49 -11.19 0.85 -7.40
N LYS A 50 -12.29 1.31 -8.01
CA LYS A 50 -12.64 2.73 -8.15
C LYS A 50 -12.46 3.48 -6.82
N LYS A 51 -11.90 4.68 -6.93
CA LYS A 51 -11.25 5.51 -5.90
C LYS A 51 -12.16 6.01 -4.75
N ASP A 52 -13.43 5.59 -4.70
CA ASP A 52 -14.45 6.31 -3.92
C ASP A 52 -14.69 5.79 -2.51
N LYS A 53 -14.04 4.70 -2.10
CA LYS A 53 -14.12 4.22 -0.70
C LYS A 53 -12.75 3.74 -0.26
N GLN A 54 -12.13 4.43 0.72
CA GLN A 54 -11.10 3.83 1.55
C GLN A 54 -11.71 2.55 2.14
N GLN A 55 -11.39 1.40 1.55
CA GLN A 55 -11.82 0.13 2.09
C GLN A 55 -11.07 -0.05 3.40
N MET A 56 -11.82 -0.13 4.49
CA MET A 56 -11.29 -0.49 5.80
C MET A 56 -10.48 -1.78 5.64
N LYS A 57 -9.15 -1.66 5.78
CA LYS A 57 -8.28 -2.83 5.72
C LYS A 57 -8.69 -3.77 6.85
N GLN A 58 -8.74 -5.06 6.54
CA GLN A 58 -9.11 -6.07 7.51
C GLN A 58 -8.13 -6.05 8.68
N VAL A 59 -8.64 -5.87 9.89
CA VAL A 59 -7.84 -5.94 11.12
C VAL A 59 -7.42 -7.40 11.29
N VAL A 60 -6.11 -7.65 11.23
CA VAL A 60 -5.56 -8.99 11.47
C VAL A 60 -5.68 -9.28 12.96
N MET A 61 -6.38 -10.36 13.31
CA MET A 61 -6.55 -10.80 14.70
C MET A 61 -5.25 -11.36 15.27
N ALA A 62 -5.07 -11.19 16.58
CA ALA A 62 -3.92 -11.75 17.27
C ALA A 62 -3.94 -13.29 17.22
N THR A 63 -2.81 -13.88 16.86
CA THR A 63 -2.56 -15.33 16.98
C THR A 63 -1.74 -15.56 18.26
N GLN A 64 -1.68 -16.78 18.80
CA GLN A 64 -0.93 -17.10 20.03
C GLN A 64 0.53 -16.63 19.99
N THR A 65 1.11 -16.47 18.79
CA THR A 65 2.51 -16.07 18.56
C THR A 65 2.67 -14.64 18.03
N ALA A 66 1.60 -13.97 17.56
CA ALA A 66 1.73 -12.67 16.88
C ALA A 66 0.62 -11.70 17.30
N TYR A 67 1.03 -10.48 17.66
CA TYR A 67 0.14 -9.40 18.10
C TYR A 67 -0.47 -8.63 16.91
N GLY A 68 -1.16 -9.34 16.01
CA GLY A 68 -2.04 -8.78 14.95
C GLY A 68 -1.74 -7.35 14.47
N THR A 69 -2.76 -6.48 14.54
CA THR A 69 -2.69 -5.06 14.17
C THR A 69 -2.84 -4.17 15.39
N LEU A 70 -1.91 -3.26 15.63
CA LEU A 70 -1.88 -2.36 16.79
C LEU A 70 -2.07 -0.90 16.37
N ASN A 71 -2.89 -0.17 17.12
CA ASN A 71 -3.18 1.24 16.88
C ASN A 71 -2.52 2.10 17.96
N VAL A 72 -1.41 2.76 17.62
CA VAL A 72 -0.73 3.73 18.49
C VAL A 72 -1.42 5.08 18.35
N LYS A 73 -1.98 5.60 19.43
CA LYS A 73 -2.70 6.89 19.44
C LYS A 73 -1.85 7.95 20.13
N VAL A 74 -1.58 9.04 19.42
CA VAL A 74 -0.91 10.22 19.95
C VAL A 74 -1.94 11.32 20.08
N SER A 75 -2.07 11.92 21.26
CA SER A 75 -2.97 13.03 21.51
C SER A 75 -2.28 14.16 22.24
N GLY A 76 -2.55 15.40 21.86
CA GLY A 76 -2.01 16.60 22.50
C GLY A 76 -2.78 17.86 22.11
N PHE A 77 -2.49 18.96 22.80
CA PHE A 77 -3.11 20.26 22.51
C PHE A 77 -2.43 21.01 21.37
N ASP A 78 -1.12 20.86 21.23
CA ASP A 78 -0.35 21.46 20.14
C ASP A 78 -0.33 20.56 18.91
N MET A 79 -0.76 21.10 17.77
CA MET A 79 -0.73 20.39 16.49
C MET A 79 0.66 19.92 16.10
N THR A 80 1.62 20.83 16.18
CA THR A 80 2.98 20.63 15.67
C THR A 80 3.67 19.48 16.42
N LEU A 81 3.57 19.45 17.75
CA LEU A 81 4.16 18.40 18.58
C LEU A 81 3.55 17.03 18.27
N VAL A 82 2.23 16.95 18.15
CA VAL A 82 1.52 15.69 17.86
C VAL A 82 1.91 15.15 16.47
N GLU A 83 2.04 16.03 15.47
CA GLU A 83 2.46 15.65 14.12
C GLU A 83 3.92 15.20 14.08
N HIS A 84 4.82 15.96 14.69
CA HIS A 84 6.24 15.60 14.74
C HIS A 84 6.45 14.28 15.49
N TYR A 85 5.72 14.04 16.58
CA TYR A 85 5.83 12.79 17.31
C TYR A 85 5.28 11.61 16.51
N ALA A 86 4.17 11.79 15.78
CA ALA A 86 3.66 10.77 14.86
C ALA A 86 4.66 10.44 13.74
N GLN A 87 5.33 11.46 13.18
CA GLN A 87 6.41 11.26 12.19
C GLN A 87 7.61 10.53 12.79
N TYR A 88 7.98 10.85 14.04
CA TYR A 88 9.06 10.17 14.76
C TYR A 88 8.76 8.69 14.93
N ILE A 89 7.55 8.35 15.40
CA ILE A 89 7.11 6.95 15.54
C ILE A 89 7.17 6.22 14.19
N HIS A 90 6.70 6.86 13.11
CA HIS A 90 6.73 6.25 11.79
C HIS A 90 8.16 5.91 11.34
N ARG A 91 9.09 6.88 11.47
CA ARG A 91 10.51 6.68 11.15
C ARG A 91 11.18 5.64 12.06
N LEU A 92 10.77 5.57 13.32
CA LEU A 92 11.25 4.57 14.26
C LEU A 92 10.82 3.16 13.81
N CYS A 93 9.55 2.99 13.43
CA CYS A 93 9.06 1.72 12.90
C CYS A 93 9.82 1.29 11.63
N ASP A 94 10.11 2.23 10.72
CA ASP A 94 10.92 1.96 9.53
C ASP A 94 12.32 1.44 9.89
N ARG A 95 12.97 2.05 10.89
CA ARG A 95 14.30 1.62 11.37
C ARG A 95 14.27 0.26 12.07
N LEU A 96 13.18 -0.06 12.76
CA LEU A 96 12.99 -1.35 13.43
C LEU A 96 12.47 -2.43 12.47
N SER A 97 12.34 -2.15 11.18
CA SER A 97 11.79 -3.07 10.17
C SER A 97 10.37 -3.57 10.49
N VAL A 98 9.58 -2.75 11.19
CA VAL A 98 8.18 -3.05 11.50
C VAL A 98 7.29 -2.41 10.45
N SER A 99 6.43 -3.20 9.81
CA SER A 99 5.54 -2.71 8.75
C SER A 99 4.42 -1.84 9.33
N VAL A 100 4.39 -0.58 8.92
CA VAL A 100 3.29 0.36 9.20
C VAL A 100 2.25 0.27 8.09
N THR A 101 0.99 0.02 8.47
CA THR A 101 -0.11 -0.17 7.52
C THR A 101 -0.67 1.16 7.04
N GLU A 102 -0.95 2.05 8.00
CA GLU A 102 -1.67 3.31 7.82
C GLU A 102 -1.27 4.30 8.91
N SER A 103 -1.20 5.57 8.54
CA SER A 103 -1.09 6.68 9.47
C SER A 103 -2.11 7.73 9.09
N TYR A 104 -2.99 8.09 10.03
CA TYR A 104 -4.10 9.00 9.76
C TYR A 104 -4.37 9.95 10.92
N ALA A 105 -5.04 11.05 10.58
CA ALA A 105 -5.51 12.03 11.55
C ALA A 105 -6.95 11.74 11.96
N LEU A 106 -7.24 11.91 13.24
CA LEU A 106 -8.61 12.00 13.73
C LEU A 106 -9.04 13.47 13.75
N PRO A 107 -10.35 13.75 13.56
CA PRO A 107 -10.85 15.11 13.62
C PRO A 107 -10.57 15.73 14.99
N THR A 108 -10.13 16.99 14.96
CA THR A 108 -9.84 17.79 16.15
C THR A 108 -11.08 17.91 17.02
N LYS A 109 -10.91 17.75 18.33
CA LYS A 109 -11.96 18.01 19.31
C LYS A 109 -11.72 19.34 19.99
N THR A 110 -12.70 20.24 19.94
CA THR A 110 -12.68 21.52 20.63
C THR A 110 -13.43 21.40 21.95
N THR A 111 -12.79 21.75 23.06
CA THR A 111 -13.38 21.72 24.39
C THR A 111 -13.30 23.11 25.01
N GLU A 112 -14.45 23.67 25.34
CA GLU A 112 -14.56 24.94 26.05
C GLU A 112 -14.36 24.69 27.54
N VAL A 113 -13.41 25.39 28.14
CA VAL A 113 -13.13 25.35 29.58
C VAL A 113 -13.88 26.52 30.20
N SER A 114 -14.90 26.20 30.99
CA SER A 114 -15.68 27.19 31.73
C SER A 114 -15.29 27.19 33.20
N LEU A 115 -15.00 28.37 33.75
CA LEU A 115 -14.73 28.58 35.17
C LEU A 115 -15.96 29.15 35.88
N MET A 116 -16.16 28.73 37.12
CA MET A 116 -17.20 29.27 38.00
C MET A 116 -16.67 30.54 38.70
N GLN A 117 -17.51 31.55 38.84
CA GLN A 117 -17.13 32.78 39.54
C GLN A 117 -17.04 32.57 41.06
N ASP A 118 -16.00 33.12 41.70
CA ASP A 118 -15.74 32.96 43.16
C ASP A 118 -16.88 33.44 44.06
N GLN A 119 -17.70 34.41 43.59
CA GLN A 119 -18.81 35.00 44.33
C GLN A 119 -20.10 35.01 43.50
N GLY A 120 -20.45 33.88 42.88
CA GLY A 120 -21.72 33.72 42.16
C GLY A 120 -21.89 32.37 41.45
N THR A 121 -23.11 32.06 40.99
CA THR A 121 -23.44 30.79 40.30
C THR A 121 -23.26 30.87 38.78
N LYS A 122 -22.70 31.96 38.26
CA LYS A 122 -22.52 32.15 36.81
C LYS A 122 -21.21 31.50 36.34
N MET A 123 -21.29 30.80 35.22
CA MET A 123 -20.14 30.20 34.52
C MET A 123 -19.63 31.15 33.44
N PHE A 124 -18.32 31.34 33.37
CA PHE A 124 -17.65 32.11 32.32
C PHE A 124 -16.72 31.21 31.53
N VAL A 125 -16.69 31.36 30.20
CA VAL A 125 -15.74 30.63 29.33
C VAL A 125 -14.38 31.31 29.44
N ASP A 126 -13.38 30.55 29.89
CA ASP A 126 -12.02 31.03 30.10
C ASP A 126 -11.13 30.75 28.89
N ALA A 127 -11.17 29.51 28.39
CA ALA A 127 -10.33 29.10 27.26
C ALA A 127 -11.02 28.08 26.35
N VAL A 128 -10.61 28.07 25.08
CA VAL A 128 -11.01 27.04 24.10
C VAL A 128 -9.81 26.17 23.77
N LEU A 129 -9.80 24.94 24.28
CA LEU A 129 -8.71 23.99 24.06
C LEU A 129 -9.01 23.14 22.83
N LYS A 130 -8.04 23.04 21.93
CA LYS A 130 -8.10 22.16 20.75
C LYS A 130 -7.28 20.92 21.03
N THR A 131 -7.89 19.75 20.93
CA THR A 131 -7.20 18.47 21.10
C THR A 131 -7.04 17.79 19.75
N HIS A 132 -5.79 17.53 19.38
CA HIS A 132 -5.41 16.90 18.13
C HIS A 132 -4.99 15.46 18.36
N LYS A 133 -5.37 14.58 17.44
CA LYS A 133 -5.18 13.13 17.59
C LYS A 133 -4.66 12.52 16.29
N ARG A 134 -3.59 11.75 16.39
CA ARG A 134 -2.98 11.00 15.29
C ARG A 134 -2.96 9.52 15.65
N VAL A 135 -3.17 8.68 14.66
CA VAL A 135 -3.14 7.22 14.82
C VAL A 135 -2.15 6.64 13.84
N VAL A 136 -1.25 5.79 14.35
CA VAL A 136 -0.32 4.99 13.54
C VAL A 136 -0.68 3.53 13.74
N GLN A 137 -1.05 2.87 12.64
CA GLN A 137 -1.43 1.47 12.61
C GLN A 137 -0.22 0.62 12.21
N VAL A 138 0.16 -0.32 13.08
CA VAL A 138 1.37 -1.12 12.96
C VAL A 138 1.02 -2.60 12.96
N HIS A 139 1.65 -3.40 12.11
CA HIS A 139 1.56 -4.87 12.18
C HIS A 139 2.78 -5.43 12.89
N LEU A 140 2.56 -6.18 13.97
CA LEU A 140 3.63 -6.83 14.71
C LEU A 140 3.60 -8.34 14.43
N SER A 141 4.45 -8.77 13.50
CA SER A 141 4.51 -10.18 13.07
C SER A 141 5.26 -11.09 14.04
N ASN A 142 6.15 -10.54 14.86
CA ASN A 142 7.04 -11.32 15.72
C ASN A 142 6.61 -11.17 17.18
N PRO A 143 6.64 -12.25 17.99
CA PRO A 143 6.64 -12.13 19.43
C PRO A 143 8.02 -11.61 19.82
N LEU A 144 8.25 -10.30 19.67
CA LEU A 144 9.39 -9.70 20.34
C LEU A 144 9.12 -9.86 21.84
N PRO A 145 9.96 -10.58 22.59
CA PRO A 145 9.78 -10.74 24.02
C PRO A 145 9.86 -9.34 24.61
N SER A 146 8.73 -8.85 25.12
CA SER A 146 8.63 -7.65 25.95
C SER A 146 9.54 -6.51 25.47
N LEU A 147 9.20 -5.85 24.36
CA LEU A 147 9.57 -4.44 24.25
C LEU A 147 8.80 -3.73 25.36
N HIS A 148 9.44 -3.65 26.52
CA HIS A 148 9.05 -2.80 27.62
C HIS A 148 8.84 -1.42 27.02
N LEU A 149 7.57 -1.05 26.83
CA LEU A 149 7.11 0.24 26.29
C LEU A 149 7.48 1.41 27.22
N SER A 150 8.54 1.28 28.04
CA SER A 150 9.19 2.42 28.68
C SER A 150 10.07 3.10 27.65
N LEU A 151 9.47 3.96 26.84
CA LEU A 151 10.19 5.16 26.45
C LEU A 151 10.25 6.01 27.74
N SER A 152 11.30 5.82 28.53
CA SER A 152 11.60 6.72 29.65
C SER A 152 11.87 8.13 29.08
N PRO A 153 11.37 9.20 29.71
CA PRO A 153 11.62 10.58 29.29
C PRO A 153 13.11 10.96 29.39
#